data_AF-A0A142X1J5-F1
#
_entry.id   AF-A0A142X1J5-F1
#
_cell.length_a   1.000
_cell.length_b   1.000
_cell.length_c   1.000
_cell.angle_alpha   90.00
_cell.angle_beta   90.00
_cell.angle_gamma   90.00
#
_symmetry.space_group_name_H-M   'P 1'
#
loop_
_entity.id
_entity.type
_entity.pdbx_description
1 polymer ?
#
loop_
_entity_poly.entity_id
_entity_poly.type
_entity_poly.pdbx_seq_one_letter_code
_entity_poly.pdbx_strand_id
1 'polypeptide(L)'
;MRRPSTVLIVLATLFAAAAGGLVWAIARRAAPPTVPPRSTIADISSQPLDPPWDDSDADVLLSDPRQLSSSTSTVGGGAAQLQAMLKEPRRPAPPEGWKPFLMAVTYLEEWGGRSMAATRFEEIVRLYPNSAYAADSRELASHLRDMVEEDRRWREPRDVRSLPLADQIEYHVYHLRDVQGGQLSQPGMCSVFVAEDNAALRLREIGEPAIPRLIGLLHDRRPIRSVGCWRDFHPSRIVLRYQDAAVQILQDLIPVDIGAPSGGFDYLSVLPDEYREDVIAKTIRWWTHTDRPGVPP
;
A
#
# COMPACT_ATOMS: atom_id res chain seq x y z
N MET A 1 -59.68 -22.22 4.12
CA MET A 1 -59.21 -20.83 3.95
C MET A 1 -57.74 -20.77 4.35
N ARG A 2 -56.98 -19.94 3.63
CA ARG A 2 -55.51 -19.89 3.54
C ARG A 2 -54.82 -19.42 4.84
N ARG A 3 -53.58 -19.88 5.06
CA ARG A 3 -52.60 -19.35 6.04
C ARG A 3 -52.18 -17.90 5.69
N PRO A 4 -51.56 -17.16 6.62
CA PRO A 4 -50.08 -17.10 6.68
C PRO A 4 -49.55 -17.20 8.14
N SER A 5 -48.48 -17.94 8.45
CA SER A 5 -47.05 -17.71 8.17
C SER A 5 -46.46 -16.50 8.92
N THR A 6 -45.99 -16.74 10.14
CA THR A 6 -45.14 -15.82 10.92
C THR A 6 -43.72 -16.38 10.95
N VAL A 7 -42.89 -15.91 10.02
CA VAL A 7 -41.43 -16.09 9.98
C VAL A 7 -40.86 -14.71 9.66
N LEU A 8 -40.21 -14.08 10.64
CA LEU A 8 -39.14 -13.06 10.55
C LEU A 8 -39.17 -12.23 11.86
N ILE A 9 -38.09 -12.31 12.64
CA ILE A 9 -37.43 -11.26 13.46
C ILE A 9 -36.55 -12.04 14.46
N VAL A 10 -35.35 -12.41 14.00
CA VAL A 10 -34.21 -12.78 14.86
C VAL A 10 -32.99 -12.15 14.20
N LEU A 11 -32.78 -10.85 14.44
CA LEU A 11 -31.55 -10.11 14.11
C LEU A 11 -31.65 -8.69 14.69
N ALA A 12 -31.80 -8.58 16.01
CA ALA A 12 -31.74 -7.28 16.71
C ALA A 12 -31.46 -7.45 18.22
N THR A 13 -30.48 -8.27 18.62
CA THR A 13 -30.05 -8.32 20.03
C THR A 13 -28.65 -8.90 20.16
N LEU A 14 -27.61 -8.09 19.90
CA LEU A 14 -26.22 -8.41 20.27
C LEU A 14 -25.37 -7.12 20.29
N PHE A 15 -25.77 -6.16 21.14
CA PHE A 15 -24.93 -5.01 21.51
C PHE A 15 -25.28 -4.57 22.94
N ALA A 16 -24.96 -5.41 23.93
CA ALA A 16 -24.95 -5.03 25.34
C ALA A 16 -24.34 -6.14 26.21
N ALA A 17 -23.01 -6.30 26.22
CA ALA A 17 -22.26 -6.90 27.34
C ALA A 17 -20.76 -6.93 27.03
N ALA A 18 -20.01 -5.90 27.45
CA ALA A 18 -18.58 -6.01 27.78
C ALA A 18 -18.11 -4.68 28.42
N ALA A 19 -18.67 -4.35 29.58
CA ALA A 19 -18.08 -3.38 30.50
C ALA A 19 -17.84 -4.14 31.81
N GLY A 20 -16.61 -4.56 32.05
CA GLY A 20 -16.29 -5.30 33.27
C GLY A 20 -14.88 -5.88 33.32
N GLY A 21 -13.92 -5.05 33.71
CA GLY A 21 -12.72 -5.47 34.45
C GLY A 21 -11.54 -5.97 33.64
N LEU A 22 -10.41 -5.24 33.68
CA LEU A 22 -9.27 -5.61 34.51
C LEU A 22 -8.21 -4.49 34.44
N VAL A 23 -7.89 -3.89 35.59
CA VAL A 23 -6.79 -2.96 35.77
C VAL A 23 -5.57 -3.78 36.20
N TRP A 24 -4.51 -3.82 35.39
CA TRP A 24 -3.17 -4.16 35.85
C TRP A 24 -2.11 -3.34 35.12
N ALA A 25 -1.14 -2.87 35.90
CA ALA A 25 -0.25 -1.76 35.60
C ALA A 25 1.11 -2.22 35.06
N ILE A 26 1.64 -1.54 34.04
CA ILE A 26 3.10 -1.36 33.86
C ILE A 26 3.36 0.06 33.35
N ALA A 27 3.80 0.94 34.25
CA ALA A 27 4.31 2.26 33.91
C ALA A 27 5.83 2.18 33.64
N ARG A 28 6.23 2.30 32.37
CA ARG A 28 7.57 2.78 31.99
C ARG A 28 7.41 4.08 31.21
N ARG A 29 7.71 5.20 31.87
CA ARG A 29 7.82 6.52 31.23
C ARG A 29 9.06 6.53 30.34
N ALA A 30 8.88 6.37 29.04
CA ALA A 30 9.81 6.88 28.04
C ALA A 30 9.39 8.33 27.71
N ALA A 31 10.36 9.23 27.60
CA ALA A 31 10.12 10.61 27.18
C ALA A 31 9.46 10.64 25.78
N PRO A 32 8.53 11.56 25.51
CA PRO A 32 7.91 11.66 24.20
C PRO A 32 8.95 12.03 23.13
N PRO A 33 8.96 11.36 21.96
CA PRO A 33 9.79 11.79 20.85
C PRO A 33 9.38 13.20 20.42
N THR A 34 10.37 14.06 20.22
CA THR A 34 10.21 15.39 19.63
C THR A 34 9.74 15.24 18.19
N VAL A 35 8.46 15.52 17.95
CA VAL A 35 7.87 15.61 16.61
C VAL A 35 8.43 16.87 15.93
N PRO A 36 9.13 16.76 14.78
CA PRO A 36 9.54 17.94 14.03
C PRO A 36 8.29 18.70 13.54
N PRO A 37 8.31 20.04 13.51
CA PRO A 37 7.18 20.83 13.07
C PRO A 37 6.80 20.49 11.62
N ARG A 38 5.51 20.20 11.39
CA ARG A 38 4.91 20.13 10.04
C ARG A 38 5.24 21.42 9.31
N SER A 39 5.97 21.32 8.19
CA SER A 39 6.13 22.42 7.25
C SER A 39 4.74 22.90 6.84
N THR A 40 4.51 24.20 7.02
CA THR A 40 3.30 24.85 6.54
C THR A 40 3.34 24.78 5.02
N ILE A 41 2.51 23.92 4.43
CA ILE A 41 2.32 23.84 2.97
C ILE A 41 1.62 25.14 2.56
N ALA A 42 2.43 26.14 2.24
CA ALA A 42 1.98 27.33 1.53
C ALA A 42 1.64 26.92 0.10
N ASP A 43 0.37 27.12 -0.27
CA ASP A 43 -0.19 27.26 -1.62
C ASP A 43 0.77 27.07 -2.82
N ILE A 44 1.09 25.82 -3.16
CA ILE A 44 1.83 25.43 -4.39
C ILE A 44 0.83 25.18 -5.53
N SER A 45 -0.05 26.15 -5.81
CA SER A 45 -1.14 25.99 -6.79
C SER A 45 -0.83 26.53 -8.20
N SER A 46 0.39 26.95 -8.54
CA SER A 46 0.60 27.63 -9.84
C SER A 46 1.97 27.51 -10.51
N GLN A 47 2.91 26.72 -9.99
CA GLN A 47 4.17 26.46 -10.70
C GLN A 47 4.06 25.12 -11.45
N PRO A 48 4.21 25.10 -12.78
CA PRO A 48 4.47 23.83 -13.47
C PRO A 48 5.81 23.32 -12.95
N LEU A 49 5.76 22.30 -12.10
CA LEU A 49 6.94 21.52 -11.77
C LEU A 49 7.30 20.76 -13.04
N ASP A 50 8.27 21.30 -13.79
CA ASP A 50 8.98 20.51 -14.78
C ASP A 50 9.54 19.29 -14.04
N PRO A 51 9.26 18.06 -14.50
CA PRO A 51 9.75 16.87 -13.83
C PRO A 51 11.29 16.94 -13.76
N PRO A 52 11.92 16.59 -12.63
CA PRO A 52 13.37 16.70 -12.45
C PRO A 52 14.18 15.69 -13.28
N TRP A 53 13.54 14.99 -14.21
CA TRP A 53 14.14 13.97 -15.04
C TRP A 53 14.28 14.54 -16.46
N ASP A 54 15.48 14.95 -16.82
CA ASP A 54 15.84 15.12 -18.23
C ASP A 54 15.79 13.73 -18.88
N ASP A 55 15.26 13.63 -20.11
CA ASP A 55 15.17 12.37 -20.87
C ASP A 55 16.57 11.74 -21.09
N SER A 56 17.64 12.48 -20.79
CA SER A 56 19.04 12.03 -20.81
C SER A 56 19.42 11.13 -19.62
N ASP A 57 18.77 11.21 -18.45
CA ASP A 57 19.22 10.51 -17.23
C ASP A 57 18.83 9.02 -17.17
N ALA A 58 17.86 8.58 -17.98
CA ALA A 58 17.57 7.15 -18.10
C ALA A 58 18.72 6.36 -18.74
N ASP A 59 19.62 7.05 -19.46
CA ASP A 59 20.84 6.49 -20.04
C ASP A 59 22.08 6.67 -19.13
N VAL A 60 21.99 7.45 -18.03
CA VAL A 60 23.15 7.85 -17.19
C VAL A 60 23.58 6.81 -16.15
N LEU A 61 22.83 5.71 -15.97
CA LEU A 61 23.33 4.52 -15.27
C LEU A 61 24.25 3.64 -16.13
N LEU A 62 24.71 4.15 -17.28
CA LEU A 62 25.80 3.57 -18.07
C LEU A 62 27.07 4.39 -17.83
N SER A 63 27.88 3.92 -16.88
CA SER A 63 29.12 4.54 -16.41
C SER A 63 30.03 5.07 -17.52
N ASP A 64 30.55 6.28 -17.27
CA ASP A 64 31.59 6.99 -18.01
C ASP A 64 32.84 6.10 -18.27
N PRO A 65 33.19 5.78 -19.53
CA PRO A 65 34.35 4.95 -19.85
C PRO A 65 35.71 5.65 -19.64
N ARG A 66 35.75 6.88 -19.12
CA ARG A 66 37.01 7.65 -18.97
C ARG A 66 37.80 7.40 -17.68
N GLN A 67 37.34 6.52 -16.78
CA GLN A 67 38.05 6.22 -15.51
C GLN A 67 38.94 4.96 -15.52
N LEU A 68 39.29 4.42 -16.70
CA LEU A 68 40.21 3.27 -16.82
C LEU A 68 41.57 3.67 -17.41
N SER A 69 42.42 4.27 -16.57
CA SER A 69 43.89 4.25 -16.72
C SER A 69 44.45 3.76 -15.38
N SER A 70 45.32 2.77 -15.24
CA SER A 70 46.45 2.37 -16.08
C SER A 70 46.91 0.97 -15.66
N SER A 71 46.69 -0.03 -16.50
CA SER A 71 47.30 -1.35 -16.36
C SER A 71 47.62 -1.89 -17.75
N THR A 72 48.83 -1.59 -18.23
CA THR A 72 49.37 -2.13 -19.49
C THR A 72 49.69 -3.61 -19.31
N SER A 73 48.73 -4.47 -19.63
CA SER A 73 48.95 -5.90 -19.82
C SER A 73 48.19 -6.39 -21.05
N THR A 74 48.96 -6.91 -22.01
CA THR A 74 48.56 -7.78 -23.12
C THR A 74 47.46 -7.26 -24.05
N VAL A 75 47.89 -6.50 -25.06
CA VAL A 75 47.12 -6.06 -26.24
C VAL A 75 46.81 -7.27 -27.12
N GLY A 76 45.58 -7.78 -27.09
CA GLY A 76 45.15 -8.86 -27.99
C GLY A 76 43.67 -9.26 -27.93
N GLY A 77 42.96 -9.00 -26.83
CA GLY A 77 41.56 -9.45 -26.65
C GLY A 77 40.46 -8.37 -26.65
N GLY A 78 40.82 -7.08 -26.54
CA GLY A 78 39.85 -6.01 -26.22
C GLY A 78 38.83 -5.69 -27.31
N ALA A 79 39.19 -5.77 -28.59
CA ALA A 79 38.29 -5.39 -29.69
C ALA A 79 37.11 -6.37 -29.85
N ALA A 80 37.35 -7.67 -29.64
CA ALA A 80 36.31 -8.69 -29.69
C ALA A 80 35.37 -8.60 -28.48
N GLN A 81 35.90 -8.26 -27.29
CA GLN A 81 35.09 -8.07 -26.08
C GLN A 81 34.21 -6.81 -26.17
N LEU A 82 34.75 -5.70 -26.70
CA LEU A 82 33.95 -4.50 -27.00
C LEU A 82 32.88 -4.76 -28.07
N GLN A 83 33.19 -5.50 -29.13
CA GLN A 83 32.18 -5.90 -30.12
C GLN A 83 31.11 -6.84 -29.54
N ALA A 84 31.47 -7.70 -28.59
CA ALA A 84 30.51 -8.56 -27.90
C ALA A 84 29.61 -7.77 -26.93
N MET A 85 30.16 -6.79 -26.21
CA MET A 85 29.38 -5.88 -25.35
C MET A 85 28.46 -4.96 -26.16
N LEU A 86 28.89 -4.50 -27.34
CA LEU A 86 28.05 -3.70 -28.24
C LEU A 86 26.98 -4.54 -28.98
N LYS A 87 27.08 -5.87 -28.91
CA LYS A 87 26.09 -6.81 -29.46
C LYS A 87 25.05 -7.24 -28.44
N GLU A 88 25.04 -6.67 -27.23
CA GLU A 88 23.97 -6.96 -26.29
C GLU A 88 22.61 -6.62 -26.91
N PRO A 89 21.63 -7.53 -26.84
CA PRO A 89 20.31 -7.27 -27.38
C PRO A 89 19.76 -6.03 -26.71
N ARG A 90 19.45 -5.00 -27.52
CA ARG A 90 18.79 -3.79 -27.02
C ARG A 90 17.57 -4.20 -26.20
N ARG A 91 17.46 -3.68 -24.98
CA ARG A 91 16.28 -3.89 -24.16
C ARG A 91 15.05 -3.43 -24.97
N PRO A 92 13.93 -4.18 -24.92
CA PRO A 92 12.70 -3.72 -25.55
C PRO A 92 12.32 -2.36 -24.96
N ALA A 93 11.79 -1.47 -25.81
CA ALA A 93 11.23 -0.21 -25.34
C ALA A 93 10.12 -0.49 -24.31
N PRO A 94 9.96 0.35 -23.28
CA PRO A 94 8.86 0.19 -22.35
C PRO A 94 7.51 0.34 -23.09
N PRO A 95 6.45 -0.32 -22.59
CA PRO A 95 5.12 -0.19 -23.17
C PRO A 95 4.62 1.26 -23.10
N GLU A 96 3.72 1.62 -24.03
CA GLU A 96 3.12 2.95 -24.06
C GLU A 96 2.46 3.31 -22.72
N GLY A 97 2.61 4.56 -22.30
CA GLY A 97 2.06 5.06 -21.04
C GLY A 97 2.87 4.72 -19.80
N TRP A 98 3.93 3.90 -19.88
CA TRP A 98 4.75 3.52 -18.71
C TRP A 98 5.37 4.73 -17.99
N LYS A 99 6.06 5.61 -18.71
CA LYS A 99 6.71 6.80 -18.10
C LYS A 99 5.69 7.69 -17.36
N PRO A 100 4.55 8.10 -17.98
CA PRO A 100 3.49 8.81 -17.26
C PRO A 100 2.91 8.06 -16.07
N PHE A 101 2.71 6.74 -16.18
CA PHE A 101 2.23 5.89 -15.09
C PHE A 101 3.17 5.86 -13.90
N LEU A 102 4.46 5.62 -14.15
CA LEU A 102 5.48 5.65 -13.12
C LEU A 102 5.50 7.00 -12.41
N MET A 103 5.43 8.10 -13.16
CA MET A 103 5.36 9.45 -12.59
C MET A 103 4.13 9.62 -11.68
N ALA A 104 2.94 9.19 -12.11
CA ALA A 104 1.72 9.27 -11.29
C ALA A 104 1.84 8.47 -9.98
N VAL A 105 2.45 7.30 -10.03
CA VAL A 105 2.76 6.47 -8.85
C VAL A 105 3.74 7.18 -7.92
N THR A 106 4.81 7.77 -8.43
CA THR A 106 5.78 8.56 -7.64
C THR A 106 5.11 9.77 -6.96
N TYR A 107 4.20 10.47 -7.65
CA TYR A 107 3.41 11.56 -7.04
C TYR A 107 2.60 11.08 -5.82
N LEU A 108 2.01 9.88 -5.91
CA LEU A 108 1.25 9.29 -4.81
C LEU A 108 2.16 8.88 -3.65
N GLU A 109 3.27 8.20 -3.95
CA GLU A 109 4.20 7.63 -2.97
C GLU A 109 4.97 8.72 -2.20
N GLU A 110 5.69 9.60 -2.91
CA GLU A 110 6.68 10.49 -2.31
C GLU A 110 6.10 11.87 -1.96
N TRP A 111 5.39 12.48 -2.91
CA TRP A 111 5.01 13.90 -2.82
C TRP A 111 3.66 14.13 -2.17
N GLY A 112 2.90 13.06 -1.94
CA GLY A 112 1.72 13.06 -1.09
C GLY A 112 0.50 13.81 -1.62
N GLY A 113 0.58 14.36 -2.83
CA GLY A 113 -0.51 15.06 -3.46
C GLY A 113 -1.50 14.08 -4.09
N ARG A 114 -2.41 13.50 -3.31
CA ARG A 114 -3.50 12.63 -3.85
C ARG A 114 -4.25 13.28 -5.01
N SER A 115 -4.52 14.58 -4.90
CA SER A 115 -5.16 15.35 -5.98
C SER A 115 -4.31 15.38 -7.25
N MET A 116 -3.00 15.58 -7.12
CA MET A 116 -2.08 15.61 -8.27
C MET A 116 -1.95 14.22 -8.88
N ALA A 117 -1.77 13.19 -8.05
CA ALA A 117 -1.74 11.80 -8.50
C ALA A 117 -3.02 11.42 -9.25
N ALA A 118 -4.20 11.80 -8.75
CA ALA A 118 -5.48 11.58 -9.43
C ALA A 118 -5.49 12.21 -10.82
N THR A 119 -5.11 13.48 -10.95
CA THR A 119 -5.01 14.18 -12.23
C THR A 119 -4.04 13.48 -13.19
N ARG A 120 -2.88 13.04 -12.72
CA ARG A 120 -1.92 12.30 -13.56
C ARG A 120 -2.46 10.96 -14.04
N PHE A 121 -3.17 10.23 -13.19
CA PHE A 121 -3.82 8.98 -13.61
C PHE A 121 -4.91 9.23 -14.67
N GLU A 122 -5.68 10.32 -14.58
CA GLU A 122 -6.66 10.70 -15.61
C GLU A 122 -6.01 11.06 -16.94
N GLU A 123 -4.87 11.74 -16.92
CA GLU A 123 -4.09 12.05 -18.12
C GLU A 123 -3.69 10.77 -18.86
N ILE A 124 -3.29 9.71 -18.13
CA ILE A 124 -2.95 8.42 -18.73
C ILE A 124 -4.14 7.79 -19.43
N VAL A 125 -5.32 7.78 -18.78
CA VAL A 125 -6.55 7.25 -19.37
C VAL A 125 -6.92 8.01 -20.65
N ARG A 126 -6.72 9.32 -20.68
CA ARG A 126 -7.02 10.18 -21.82
C ARG A 126 -6.03 10.00 -22.97
N LEU A 127 -4.73 9.97 -22.68
CA LEU A 127 -3.67 9.94 -23.68
C LEU A 127 -3.34 8.53 -24.17
N TYR A 128 -3.49 7.53 -23.31
CA TYR A 128 -3.13 6.14 -23.57
C TYR A 128 -4.27 5.17 -23.20
N PRO A 129 -5.48 5.34 -23.77
CA PRO A 129 -6.67 4.56 -23.37
C PRO A 129 -6.53 3.05 -23.59
N ASN A 130 -5.65 2.62 -24.50
CA ASN A 130 -5.38 1.23 -24.83
C ASN A 130 -4.12 0.66 -24.15
N SER A 131 -3.45 1.44 -23.31
CA SER A 131 -2.28 0.96 -22.56
C SER A 131 -2.69 -0.06 -21.49
N ALA A 132 -1.74 -0.91 -21.10
CA ALA A 132 -1.91 -1.84 -19.98
C ALA A 132 -2.22 -1.14 -18.64
N TYR A 133 -1.93 0.17 -18.53
CA TYR A 133 -2.10 0.98 -17.33
C TYR A 133 -3.45 1.70 -17.26
N ALA A 134 -4.21 1.76 -18.36
CA ALA A 134 -5.41 2.59 -18.44
C ALA A 134 -6.52 2.15 -17.47
N ALA A 135 -6.70 0.83 -17.29
CA ALA A 135 -7.73 0.30 -16.40
C ALA A 135 -7.44 0.67 -14.94
N ASP A 136 -6.23 0.38 -14.46
CA ASP A 136 -5.82 0.67 -13.08
C ASP A 136 -5.76 2.18 -12.81
N SER A 137 -5.25 2.97 -13.77
CA SER A 137 -5.23 4.44 -13.66
C SER A 137 -6.64 5.02 -13.50
N ARG A 138 -7.64 4.48 -14.21
CA ARG A 138 -9.02 4.95 -14.08
C ARG A 138 -9.58 4.69 -12.69
N GLU A 139 -9.32 3.51 -12.14
CA GLU A 139 -9.75 3.13 -10.79
C GLU A 139 -9.05 3.99 -9.73
N LEU A 140 -7.72 4.10 -9.80
CA LEU A 140 -6.90 4.91 -8.90
C LEU A 140 -7.34 6.37 -8.89
N ALA A 141 -7.53 6.98 -10.06
CA ALA A 141 -8.02 8.36 -10.17
C ALA A 141 -9.36 8.56 -9.46
N SER A 142 -10.31 7.62 -9.64
CA SER A 142 -11.61 7.69 -8.99
C SER A 142 -11.49 7.66 -7.48
N HIS A 143 -10.77 6.69 -6.92
CA HIS A 143 -10.62 6.56 -5.47
C HIS A 143 -9.84 7.73 -4.86
N LEU A 144 -8.79 8.21 -5.52
CA LEU A 144 -8.01 9.34 -5.03
C LEU A 144 -8.84 10.63 -4.97
N ARG A 145 -9.76 10.86 -5.91
CA ARG A 145 -10.72 11.98 -5.84
C ARG A 145 -11.61 11.89 -4.61
N ASP A 146 -12.19 10.71 -4.36
CA ASP A 146 -13.03 10.49 -3.18
C ASP A 146 -12.24 10.74 -1.90
N MET A 147 -11.00 10.25 -1.84
CA MET A 147 -10.11 10.46 -0.69
C MET A 147 -9.73 11.93 -0.48
N VAL A 148 -9.56 12.74 -1.53
CA VAL A 148 -9.33 14.18 -1.41
C VAL A 148 -10.51 14.87 -0.70
N GLU A 149 -11.74 14.47 -1.01
CA GLU A 149 -12.92 15.00 -0.31
C GLU A 149 -13.01 14.51 1.13
N GLU A 150 -12.65 13.25 1.40
CA GLU A 150 -12.52 12.73 2.76
C GLU A 150 -11.50 13.54 3.58
N ASP A 151 -10.33 13.83 3.00
CA ASP A 151 -9.25 14.58 3.67
C ASP A 151 -9.67 16.00 4.04
N ARG A 152 -10.49 16.67 3.20
CA ARG A 152 -11.05 17.99 3.51
C ARG A 152 -11.99 17.96 4.72
N ARG A 153 -12.70 16.84 4.90
CA ARG A 153 -13.66 16.64 6.00
C ARG A 153 -12.98 16.14 7.26
N TRP A 154 -11.83 15.50 7.14
CA TRP A 154 -11.09 14.96 8.28
C TRP A 154 -10.68 16.06 9.27
N ARG A 155 -10.73 15.71 10.56
CA ARG A 155 -10.34 16.57 11.67
C ARG A 155 -9.39 15.79 12.56
N GLU A 156 -8.12 16.12 12.45
CA GLU A 156 -7.06 15.46 13.19
C GLU A 156 -7.28 15.58 14.72
N PRO A 157 -7.41 14.47 15.45
CA PRO A 157 -7.45 14.50 16.91
C PRO A 157 -6.14 15.04 17.49
N ARG A 158 -6.21 15.80 18.58
CA ARG A 158 -5.00 16.37 19.23
C ARG A 158 -4.14 15.31 19.91
N ASP A 159 -4.78 14.30 20.51
CA ASP A 159 -4.10 13.19 21.19
C ASP A 159 -4.87 11.90 20.96
N VAL A 160 -4.34 11.06 20.08
CA VAL A 160 -4.92 9.76 19.71
C VAL A 160 -5.04 8.85 20.93
N ARG A 161 -4.06 8.85 21.84
CA ARG A 161 -4.06 7.92 22.99
C ARG A 161 -5.15 8.22 24.01
N SER A 162 -5.67 9.44 23.99
CA SER A 162 -6.78 9.88 24.83
C SER A 162 -8.15 9.47 24.29
N LEU A 163 -8.23 9.03 23.03
CA LEU A 163 -9.48 8.63 22.41
C LEU A 163 -10.00 7.29 22.97
N PRO A 164 -11.31 7.03 22.93
CA PRO A 164 -11.85 5.68 23.08
C PRO A 164 -11.16 4.70 22.13
N LEU A 165 -10.97 3.43 22.55
CA LEU A 165 -10.23 2.43 21.77
C LEU A 165 -10.76 2.27 20.33
N ALA A 166 -12.09 2.28 20.14
CA ALA A 166 -12.70 2.21 18.81
C ALA A 166 -12.29 3.40 17.93
N ASP A 167 -12.23 4.60 18.49
CA ASP A 167 -11.82 5.81 17.78
C ASP A 167 -10.30 5.82 17.48
N GLN A 168 -9.48 5.19 18.34
CA GLN A 168 -8.06 4.95 18.04
C GLN A 168 -7.90 4.03 16.82
N ILE A 169 -8.70 2.96 16.74
CA ILE A 169 -8.71 2.05 15.61
C ILE A 169 -9.11 2.80 14.33
N GLU A 170 -10.21 3.56 14.36
CA GLU A 170 -10.64 4.33 13.18
C GLU A 170 -9.61 5.39 12.77
N TYR A 171 -8.94 6.04 13.72
CA TYR A 171 -7.83 6.94 13.43
C TYR A 171 -6.71 6.23 12.66
N HIS A 172 -6.24 5.07 13.15
CA HIS A 172 -5.16 4.35 12.47
C HIS A 172 -5.62 3.77 11.13
N VAL A 173 -6.86 3.30 11.02
CA VAL A 173 -7.44 2.89 9.72
C VAL A 173 -7.46 4.07 8.75
N TYR A 174 -7.89 5.25 9.19
CA TYR A 174 -7.84 6.44 8.35
C TYR A 174 -6.42 6.69 7.84
N HIS A 175 -5.39 6.61 8.69
CA HIS A 175 -3.99 6.83 8.33
C HIS A 175 -3.29 5.67 7.60
N LEU A 176 -3.94 4.52 7.35
CA LEU A 176 -3.40 3.49 6.46
C LEU A 176 -3.09 4.06 5.07
N ARG A 177 -3.86 5.06 4.61
CA ARG A 177 -3.63 5.80 3.35
C ARG A 177 -2.27 6.47 3.24
N ASP A 178 -1.60 6.74 4.35
CA ASP A 178 -0.32 7.44 4.41
C ASP A 178 0.85 6.48 4.63
N VAL A 179 0.58 5.18 4.83
CA VAL A 179 1.63 4.18 5.05
C VAL A 179 2.44 4.02 3.77
N GLN A 180 3.73 4.31 3.88
CA GLN A 180 4.75 4.05 2.88
C GLN A 180 5.48 2.75 3.27
N GLY A 181 5.03 1.65 2.69
CA GLY A 181 5.68 0.36 2.81
C GLY A 181 7.00 0.29 2.04
N GLY A 182 7.70 -0.82 2.18
CA GLY A 182 8.96 -1.05 1.48
C GLY A 182 9.11 -2.49 1.03
N GLN A 183 9.80 -2.68 -0.09
CA GLN A 183 10.11 -4.00 -0.64
C GLN A 183 11.55 -4.37 -0.28
N LEU A 184 11.74 -5.47 0.47
CA LEU A 184 13.06 -5.86 1.00
C LEU A 184 13.97 -6.59 -0.01
N SER A 185 13.42 -7.10 -1.12
CA SER A 185 14.16 -7.82 -2.15
C SER A 185 13.52 -7.65 -3.53
N GLN A 186 14.24 -7.95 -4.61
CA GLN A 186 13.72 -7.90 -5.99
C GLN A 186 14.01 -9.21 -6.74
N PRO A 187 13.03 -10.11 -6.90
CA PRO A 187 11.61 -9.98 -6.50
C PRO A 187 11.39 -10.04 -4.99
N GLY A 188 10.33 -9.40 -4.49
CA GLY A 188 9.93 -9.41 -3.08
C GLY A 188 8.60 -8.70 -2.87
N MET A 189 7.96 -8.94 -1.72
CA MET A 189 6.69 -8.28 -1.37
C MET A 189 6.94 -6.94 -0.67
N CYS A 190 6.15 -5.93 -1.02
CA CYS A 190 6.10 -4.67 -0.32
C CYS A 190 5.38 -4.87 1.01
N SER A 191 6.12 -4.68 2.11
CA SER A 191 5.61 -4.81 3.47
C SER A 191 5.19 -3.46 4.02
N VAL A 192 4.00 -3.41 4.63
CA VAL A 192 3.50 -2.20 5.34
C VAL A 192 4.17 -1.98 6.70
N PHE A 193 5.07 -2.87 7.12
CA PHE A 193 5.75 -2.83 8.42
C PHE A 193 7.17 -2.26 8.34
N VAL A 194 7.62 -1.79 7.18
CA VAL A 194 9.02 -1.33 6.99
C VAL A 194 9.29 0.01 7.69
N ALA A 195 8.40 0.99 7.55
CA ALA A 195 8.57 2.30 8.17
C ALA A 195 8.38 2.22 9.69
N GLU A 196 9.26 2.87 10.45
CA GLU A 196 9.13 3.02 11.90
C GLU A 196 7.84 3.80 12.23
N ASP A 197 7.13 3.38 13.28
CA ASP A 197 5.94 4.04 13.82
C ASP A 197 4.90 4.49 12.76
N ASN A 198 4.21 3.52 12.19
CA ASN A 198 3.16 3.77 11.19
C ASN A 198 1.81 3.17 11.62
N ALA A 199 0.74 3.56 10.92
CA ALA A 199 -0.62 3.13 11.24
C ALA A 199 -0.83 1.60 11.23
N ALA A 200 -0.17 0.87 10.33
CA ALA A 200 -0.24 -0.59 10.28
C ALA A 200 0.39 -1.23 11.53
N LEU A 201 1.55 -0.71 11.96
CA LEU A 201 2.20 -1.14 13.21
C LEU A 201 1.31 -0.85 14.43
N ARG A 202 0.64 0.31 14.48
CA ARG A 202 -0.28 0.66 15.57
C ARG A 202 -1.52 -0.23 15.61
N LEU A 203 -2.11 -0.56 14.46
CA LEU A 203 -3.23 -1.51 14.39
C LEU A 203 -2.82 -2.91 14.84
N ARG A 204 -1.61 -3.35 14.46
CA ARG A 204 -1.02 -4.59 14.97
C ARG A 204 -0.83 -4.54 16.49
N GLU A 205 -0.29 -3.46 17.03
CA GLU A 205 -0.08 -3.28 18.48
C GLU A 205 -1.39 -3.30 19.28
N ILE A 206 -2.49 -2.75 18.72
CA ILE A 206 -3.83 -2.83 19.31
C ILE A 206 -4.28 -4.30 19.43
N GLY A 207 -3.95 -5.13 18.44
CA GLY A 207 -4.20 -6.57 18.48
C GLY A 207 -5.65 -6.95 18.14
N GLU A 208 -6.18 -7.93 18.87
CA GLU A 208 -7.50 -8.54 18.62
C GLU A 208 -8.65 -7.53 18.47
N PRO A 209 -8.76 -6.44 19.26
CA PRO A 209 -9.82 -5.44 19.09
C PRO A 209 -9.88 -4.79 17.70
N ALA A 210 -8.78 -4.75 16.95
CA ALA A 210 -8.74 -4.18 15.60
C ALA A 210 -9.28 -5.14 14.52
N ILE A 211 -9.34 -6.45 14.81
CA ILE A 211 -9.68 -7.49 13.81
C ILE A 211 -11.03 -7.26 13.12
N PRO A 212 -12.15 -6.98 13.82
CA PRO A 212 -13.42 -6.73 13.15
C PRO A 212 -13.34 -5.61 12.12
N ARG A 213 -12.57 -4.56 12.43
CA ARG A 213 -12.42 -3.42 11.54
C ARG A 213 -11.55 -3.74 10.33
N LEU A 214 -10.46 -4.49 10.54
CA LEU A 214 -9.57 -4.97 9.49
C LEU A 214 -10.29 -5.93 8.52
N ILE A 215 -11.17 -6.81 9.01
CA ILE A 215 -12.02 -7.67 8.16
C ILE A 215 -12.88 -6.80 7.24
N GLY A 216 -13.46 -5.72 7.76
CA GLY A 216 -14.24 -4.78 6.97
C GLY A 216 -13.44 -4.07 5.87
N LEU A 217 -12.10 -4.02 5.96
CA LEU A 217 -11.23 -3.43 4.96
C LEU A 217 -10.85 -4.39 3.82
N LEU A 218 -11.18 -5.69 3.91
CA LEU A 218 -10.82 -6.65 2.87
C LEU A 218 -11.54 -6.43 1.53
N HIS A 219 -12.60 -5.61 1.52
CA HIS A 219 -13.28 -5.14 0.31
C HIS A 219 -12.90 -3.69 -0.09
N ASP A 220 -12.03 -3.04 0.68
CA ASP A 220 -11.69 -1.63 0.49
C ASP A 220 -10.52 -1.48 -0.50
N ARG A 221 -10.85 -0.99 -1.70
CA ARG A 221 -9.93 -0.80 -2.83
C ARG A 221 -9.29 0.60 -2.88
N ARG A 222 -9.50 1.44 -1.85
CA ARG A 222 -8.81 2.74 -1.77
C ARG A 222 -7.28 2.53 -1.75
N PRO A 223 -6.51 3.32 -2.51
CA PRO A 223 -5.05 3.19 -2.54
C PRO A 223 -4.38 3.71 -1.26
N ILE A 224 -3.22 3.14 -0.95
CA ILE A 224 -2.27 3.64 0.05
C ILE A 224 -0.98 4.11 -0.65
N ARG A 225 -0.01 4.65 0.09
CA ARG A 225 1.27 5.10 -0.49
C ARG A 225 2.28 3.99 -0.77
N SER A 226 2.04 2.78 -0.27
CA SER A 226 2.91 1.63 -0.53
C SER A 226 2.81 1.17 -1.99
N VAL A 227 3.97 0.94 -2.61
CA VAL A 227 4.07 0.45 -3.98
C VAL A 227 4.89 -0.84 -4.00
N GLY A 228 4.38 -1.87 -4.66
CA GLY A 228 5.14 -3.08 -5.00
C GLY A 228 5.65 -3.04 -6.44
N CYS A 229 6.79 -3.65 -6.72
CA CYS A 229 7.33 -3.74 -8.09
C CYS A 229 8.14 -5.02 -8.35
N TRP A 230 7.93 -5.68 -9.50
CA TRP A 230 8.61 -6.96 -9.77
C TRP A 230 10.14 -6.85 -9.67
N ARG A 231 10.68 -5.90 -10.43
CA ARG A 231 12.07 -5.43 -10.42
C ARG A 231 12.05 -3.96 -10.79
N ASP A 232 13.01 -3.17 -10.32
CA ASP A 232 13.03 -1.73 -10.59
C ASP A 232 13.01 -1.40 -12.08
N PHE A 233 13.73 -2.19 -12.88
CA PHE A 233 13.84 -2.04 -14.32
C PHE A 233 12.69 -2.66 -15.12
N HIS A 234 11.73 -3.34 -14.47
CA HIS A 234 10.56 -3.87 -15.15
C HIS A 234 9.41 -2.85 -15.12
N PRO A 235 8.66 -2.66 -16.22
CA PRO A 235 7.59 -1.68 -16.31
C PRO A 235 6.29 -2.12 -15.60
N SER A 236 6.41 -2.47 -14.32
CA SER A 236 5.31 -2.86 -13.44
C SER A 236 5.46 -2.18 -12.08
N ARG A 237 4.42 -1.45 -11.67
CA ARG A 237 4.19 -0.99 -10.29
C ARG A 237 2.77 -1.39 -9.91
N ILE A 238 2.60 -1.82 -8.68
CA ILE A 238 1.31 -2.13 -8.08
C ILE A 238 1.14 -1.20 -6.88
N VAL A 239 0.18 -0.29 -6.97
CA VAL A 239 -0.21 0.55 -5.83
C VAL A 239 -1.04 -0.32 -4.89
N LEU A 240 -0.54 -0.55 -3.68
CA LEU A 240 -1.26 -1.33 -2.67
C LEU A 240 -2.53 -0.58 -2.25
N ARG A 241 -3.51 -1.36 -1.80
CA ARG A 241 -4.82 -0.89 -1.33
C ARG A 241 -5.00 -1.15 0.15
N TYR A 242 -6.06 -0.59 0.73
CA TYR A 242 -6.46 -0.85 2.11
C TYR A 242 -6.61 -2.36 2.39
N GLN A 243 -7.23 -3.10 1.48
CA GLN A 243 -7.34 -4.56 1.60
C GLN A 243 -5.98 -5.28 1.63
N ASP A 244 -4.96 -4.79 0.92
CA ASP A 244 -3.63 -5.41 0.92
C ASP A 244 -2.92 -5.19 2.26
N ALA A 245 -3.02 -3.98 2.82
CA ALA A 245 -2.53 -3.69 4.16
C ALA A 245 -3.28 -4.50 5.23
N ALA A 246 -4.60 -4.61 5.11
CA ALA A 246 -5.43 -5.36 6.04
C ALA A 246 -5.04 -6.84 6.09
N VAL A 247 -4.80 -7.48 4.93
CA VAL A 247 -4.31 -8.87 4.89
C VAL A 247 -2.98 -9.03 5.62
N GLN A 248 -2.01 -8.14 5.40
CA GLN A 248 -0.71 -8.24 6.07
C GLN A 248 -0.83 -8.07 7.59
N ILE A 249 -1.68 -7.14 8.06
CA ILE A 249 -1.94 -6.96 9.50
C ILE A 249 -2.67 -8.17 10.08
N LEU A 250 -3.69 -8.68 9.39
CA LEU A 250 -4.44 -9.85 9.83
C LEU A 250 -3.55 -11.10 9.92
N GLN A 251 -2.70 -11.36 8.91
CA GLN A 251 -1.78 -12.50 8.91
C GLN A 251 -0.79 -12.49 10.08
N ASP A 252 -0.43 -11.30 10.59
CA ASP A 252 0.44 -11.18 11.76
C ASP A 252 -0.33 -11.32 13.08
N LEU A 253 -1.62 -10.95 13.09
CA LEU A 253 -2.50 -11.05 14.27
C LEU A 253 -3.14 -12.42 14.48
N ILE A 254 -3.38 -13.17 13.41
CA ILE A 254 -4.14 -14.43 13.47
C ILE A 254 -3.21 -15.62 13.22
N PRO A 255 -3.34 -16.73 13.99
CA PRO A 255 -2.44 -17.88 13.88
C PRO A 255 -2.76 -18.79 12.68
N VAL A 256 -3.65 -18.37 11.78
CA VAL A 256 -4.11 -19.15 10.63
C VAL A 256 -3.70 -18.49 9.33
N ASP A 257 -3.26 -19.31 8.37
CA ASP A 257 -3.04 -18.83 7.02
C ASP A 257 -4.39 -18.55 6.34
N ILE A 258 -4.69 -17.27 6.14
CA ILE A 258 -5.90 -16.81 5.42
C ILE A 258 -5.69 -16.67 3.91
N GLY A 259 -4.49 -16.93 3.39
CA GLY A 259 -4.15 -16.80 1.97
C GLY A 259 -2.84 -16.06 1.77
N ALA A 260 -1.73 -16.71 2.11
CA ALA A 260 -0.40 -16.22 1.77
C ALA A 260 -0.26 -16.05 0.25
N PRO A 261 0.27 -14.90 -0.21
CA PRO A 261 0.66 -14.70 -1.61
C PRO A 261 1.56 -15.84 -2.09
N SER A 262 1.25 -16.44 -3.25
CA SER A 262 2.11 -17.48 -3.86
C SER A 262 3.43 -16.91 -4.39
N GLY A 263 3.51 -15.61 -4.59
CA GLY A 263 4.70 -14.88 -5.04
C GLY A 263 4.76 -13.46 -4.47
N GLY A 264 5.93 -12.82 -4.63
CA GLY A 264 6.19 -11.49 -4.09
C GLY A 264 5.34 -10.34 -4.68
N PHE A 265 4.47 -10.62 -5.66
CA PHE A 265 3.63 -9.62 -6.35
C PHE A 265 2.14 -9.93 -6.31
N ASP A 266 1.75 -10.98 -5.59
CA ASP A 266 0.38 -11.47 -5.54
C ASP A 266 -0.41 -10.74 -4.43
N TYR A 267 -0.58 -9.42 -4.59
CA TYR A 267 -1.39 -8.62 -3.67
C TYR A 267 -2.88 -8.92 -3.90
N LEU A 268 -3.68 -8.87 -2.83
CA LEU A 268 -5.12 -9.18 -2.87
C LEU A 268 -5.88 -8.30 -3.89
N SER A 269 -5.41 -7.08 -4.14
CA SER A 269 -5.96 -6.12 -5.10
C SER A 269 -5.80 -6.49 -6.57
N VAL A 270 -4.79 -7.28 -6.91
CA VAL A 270 -4.52 -7.74 -8.28
C VAL A 270 -4.90 -9.20 -8.52
N LEU A 271 -5.21 -9.94 -7.45
CA LEU A 271 -5.68 -11.32 -7.55
C LEU A 271 -7.15 -11.41 -8.00
N PRO A 272 -7.55 -12.54 -8.63
CA PRO A 272 -8.93 -12.78 -9.05
C PRO A 272 -9.91 -12.67 -7.88
N ASP A 273 -11.13 -12.20 -8.18
CA ASP A 273 -12.17 -12.01 -7.17
C ASP A 273 -12.49 -13.30 -6.41
N GLU A 274 -12.49 -14.46 -7.08
CA GLU A 274 -12.71 -15.76 -6.43
C GLU A 274 -11.68 -16.04 -5.30
N TYR A 275 -10.42 -15.69 -5.53
CA TYR A 275 -9.38 -15.83 -4.50
C TYR A 275 -9.63 -14.84 -3.36
N ARG A 276 -10.02 -13.61 -3.68
CA ARG A 276 -10.32 -12.57 -2.68
C ARG A 276 -11.46 -13.00 -1.76
N GLU A 277 -12.55 -13.52 -2.34
CA GLU A 277 -13.70 -14.01 -1.58
C GLU A 277 -13.34 -15.23 -0.70
N ASP A 278 -12.43 -16.10 -1.16
CA ASP A 278 -11.92 -17.21 -0.33
C ASP A 278 -11.12 -16.70 0.89
N VAL A 279 -10.22 -15.73 0.69
CA VAL A 279 -9.46 -15.08 1.79
C VAL A 279 -10.41 -14.47 2.82
N ILE A 280 -11.43 -13.74 2.34
CA ILE A 280 -12.44 -13.11 3.19
C ILE A 280 -13.24 -14.16 3.96
N ALA A 281 -13.73 -15.18 3.28
CA ALA A 281 -14.51 -16.26 3.88
C ALA A 281 -13.72 -17.03 4.95
N LYS A 282 -12.43 -17.31 4.70
CA LYS A 282 -11.52 -17.94 5.68
C LYS A 282 -11.34 -17.05 6.91
N THR A 283 -11.10 -15.76 6.71
CA THR A 283 -10.91 -14.79 7.79
C THR A 283 -12.16 -14.66 8.66
N ILE A 284 -13.34 -14.50 8.04
CA ILE A 284 -14.62 -14.42 8.77
C ILE A 284 -14.92 -15.72 9.52
N ARG A 285 -14.69 -16.87 8.89
CA ARG A 285 -14.88 -18.19 9.52
C ARG A 285 -14.03 -18.32 10.77
N TRP A 286 -12.75 -17.95 10.70
CA TRP A 286 -11.86 -17.96 11.87
C TRP A 286 -12.35 -17.02 12.98
N TRP A 287 -12.73 -15.79 12.62
CA TRP A 287 -13.16 -14.78 13.61
C TRP A 287 -14.44 -15.17 14.35
N THR A 288 -15.40 -15.77 13.64
CA THR A 288 -16.73 -16.13 14.16
C THR A 288 -16.76 -17.44 14.94
N HIS A 289 -15.70 -18.25 14.90
CA HIS A 289 -15.69 -19.53 15.60
C HIS A 289 -15.42 -19.33 17.10
N THR A 290 -16.30 -19.87 17.95
CA THR A 290 -16.30 -19.65 19.41
C THR A 290 -15.12 -20.32 20.11
N ASP A 291 -14.61 -21.43 19.56
CA ASP A 291 -13.42 -22.13 20.04
C ASP A 291 -12.25 -21.78 19.13
N ARG A 292 -11.55 -20.68 19.41
CA ARG A 292 -10.37 -20.29 18.63
C ARG A 292 -9.15 -21.09 19.10
N PRO A 293 -8.64 -22.06 18.32
CA PRO A 293 -7.45 -22.80 18.71
C PRO A 293 -6.27 -21.82 18.87
N GLY A 294 -5.64 -21.84 20.04
CA GLY A 294 -4.48 -21.00 20.36
C GLY A 294 -4.77 -19.69 21.10
N VAL A 295 -6.05 -19.34 21.32
CA VAL A 295 -6.42 -18.26 22.25
C VAL A 295 -6.77 -18.93 23.59
N PRO A 296 -6.01 -18.68 24.68
CA PRO A 296 -6.41 -19.19 26.00
C PRO A 296 -7.79 -18.64 26.38
N PRO A 297 -8.62 -19.43 27.08
CA PRO A 297 -9.96 -19.01 27.49
C PRO A 297 -9.94 -17.78 28.41
#